data_AF-A0A2C9UDA5-F1
#
_entry.id   AF-A0A2C9UDA5-F1
#
_cell.length_a   1.000
_cell.length_b   1.000
_cell.length_c   1.000
_cell.angle_alpha   90.00
_cell.angle_beta   90.00
_cell.angle_gamma   90.00
#
_symmetry.space_group_name_H-M   'P 1'
#
loop_
_entity.id
_entity.type
_entity.pdbx_description
1 polymer ?
#
loop_
_entity_poly.entity_id
_entity_poly.type
_entity_poly.pdbx_seq_one_letter_code
_entity_poly.pdbx_strand_id
1 'polypeptide(L)'
;MLTDVLLRVLLIVQQLLQENKHGSKRDIYYMHPSVFSDQSVVDQAINDICILLQCSRHNLNVVSVGNGLVMGWLRFLEAGRKFDCMNCPSNVHLIPVHVDEVKDIVSVAKYILVVEKESVFQRLANDRFCNANRCIVITQMAYDAKFLRVPEIRWLGAFPSDFEKYGLPQQCLLPLTPEDKRRTETMLLRCYLQREVPQWR
;
A
#
# COMPACT_ATOMS: atom_id res chain seq x y z
N MET A 1 -8.14 2.05 30.92
CA MET A 1 -7.57 1.08 29.97
C MET A 1 -7.15 1.75 28.67
N LEU A 2 -8.04 2.44 27.93
CA LEU A 2 -7.68 3.17 26.69
C LEU A 2 -6.57 4.23 26.87
N THR A 3 -6.60 5.01 27.95
CA THR A 3 -5.57 6.01 28.28
C THR A 3 -4.20 5.38 28.56
N ASP A 4 -4.15 4.14 29.07
CA ASP A 4 -2.90 3.44 29.37
C ASP A 4 -2.22 2.95 28.08
N VAL A 5 -3.00 2.45 27.13
CA VAL A 5 -2.51 2.03 25.81
C VAL A 5 -1.93 3.23 25.04
N LEU A 6 -2.68 4.33 24.95
CA LEU A 6 -2.26 5.49 24.17
C LEU A 6 -0.99 6.13 24.75
N LEU A 7 -0.90 6.23 26.08
CA LEU A 7 0.30 6.73 26.76
C LEU A 7 1.52 5.83 26.50
N ARG A 8 1.36 4.50 26.55
CA ARG A 8 2.45 3.55 26.27
C ARG A 8 2.94 3.65 24.83
N VAL A 9 2.03 3.74 23.86
CA VAL A 9 2.41 3.92 22.46
C VAL A 9 3.14 5.25 22.26
N LEU A 10 2.68 6.33 22.90
CA LEU A 10 3.37 7.63 22.89
C LEU A 10 4.79 7.56 23.47
N LEU A 11 4.99 6.86 24.58
CA LEU A 11 6.31 6.67 25.19
C LEU A 11 7.25 5.91 24.26
N ILE A 12 6.77 4.84 23.63
CA ILE A 12 7.55 4.06 22.65
C ILE A 12 7.93 4.95 21.44
N VAL A 13 6.97 5.70 20.91
CA VAL A 13 7.20 6.63 19.79
C VAL A 13 8.20 7.71 20.18
N GLN A 14 8.08 8.29 21.38
CA GLN A 14 9.04 9.27 21.90
C GLN A 14 10.45 8.70 21.93
N GLN A 15 10.62 7.47 22.42
CA GLN A 15 11.91 6.79 22.47
C GLN A 15 12.48 6.53 21.06
N LEU A 16 11.64 6.06 20.12
CA LEU A 16 12.05 5.87 18.72
C LEU A 16 12.55 7.17 18.09
N LEU A 17 11.90 8.29 18.38
CA LEU A 17 12.30 9.61 17.89
C LEU A 17 13.61 10.10 18.54
N GLN A 18 13.76 9.93 19.86
CA GLN A 18 14.96 10.33 20.59
C GLN A 18 16.21 9.53 20.17
N GLU A 19 16.04 8.24 19.91
CA GLU A 19 17.14 7.34 19.52
C GLU A 19 17.36 7.31 17.99
N ASN A 20 16.55 8.05 17.22
CA ASN A 20 16.51 8.01 15.76
C ASN A 20 16.41 6.57 15.19
N LYS A 21 15.56 5.76 15.80
CA LYS A 21 15.26 4.38 15.39
C LYS A 21 13.86 4.29 14.78
N HIS A 22 13.67 3.33 13.89
CA HIS A 22 12.37 3.00 13.31
C HIS A 22 11.80 1.72 13.94
N GLY A 23 10.48 1.67 14.08
CA GLY A 23 9.77 0.47 14.51
C GLY A 23 8.52 0.24 13.66
N SER A 24 8.19 -1.01 13.39
CA SER A 24 6.93 -1.36 12.75
C SER A 24 5.79 -1.45 13.77
N LYS A 25 4.54 -1.40 13.29
CA LYS A 25 3.34 -1.63 14.12
C LYS A 25 3.41 -2.96 14.89
N ARG A 26 3.99 -3.99 14.26
CA ARG A 26 4.20 -5.30 14.89
C ARG A 26 5.28 -5.25 15.96
N ASP A 27 6.36 -4.52 15.72
CA ASP A 27 7.43 -4.37 16.73
C ASP A 27 6.86 -3.73 18.00
N ILE A 28 6.05 -2.67 17.85
CA ILE A 28 5.36 -2.01 18.97
C ILE A 28 4.43 -2.99 19.69
N TYR A 29 3.61 -3.76 18.94
CA TYR A 29 2.76 -4.79 19.54
C TYR A 29 3.56 -5.81 20.36
N TYR A 30 4.69 -6.27 19.84
CA TYR A 30 5.52 -7.28 20.52
C TYR A 30 6.28 -6.76 21.74
N MET A 31 6.39 -5.43 21.94
CA MET A 31 6.99 -4.89 23.17
C MET A 31 6.14 -5.22 24.41
N HIS A 32 4.81 -5.18 24.28
CA HIS A 32 3.89 -5.45 25.39
C HIS A 32 2.62 -6.21 24.96
N PRO A 33 2.72 -7.50 24.58
CA PRO A 33 1.58 -8.28 24.07
C PRO A 33 0.42 -8.37 25.08
N SER A 34 0.74 -8.45 26.37
CA SER A 34 -0.24 -8.54 27.47
C SER A 34 -1.06 -7.26 27.66
N VAL A 35 -0.53 -6.12 27.23
CA VAL A 35 -1.23 -4.82 27.34
C VAL A 35 -2.06 -4.54 26.10
N PHE A 36 -1.56 -4.89 24.92
CA PHE A 36 -2.21 -4.57 23.66
C PHE A 36 -3.28 -5.60 23.25
N SER A 37 -3.15 -6.86 23.68
CA SER A 37 -4.00 -7.99 23.30
C SER A 37 -3.95 -8.30 21.80
N ASP A 38 -4.42 -7.36 20.97
CA ASP A 38 -4.50 -7.45 19.52
C ASP A 38 -3.72 -6.32 18.82
N GLN A 39 -3.18 -6.62 17.63
CA GLN A 39 -2.47 -5.61 16.83
C GLN A 39 -3.38 -4.43 16.44
N SER A 40 -4.69 -4.66 16.30
CA SER A 40 -5.68 -3.62 15.98
C SER A 40 -5.70 -2.48 17.02
N VAL A 41 -5.42 -2.79 18.29
CA VAL A 41 -5.37 -1.81 19.39
C VAL A 41 -4.20 -0.85 19.21
N VAL A 42 -3.03 -1.38 18.84
CA VAL A 42 -1.83 -0.58 18.54
C VAL A 42 -2.07 0.28 17.30
N ASP A 43 -2.65 -0.32 16.26
CA ASP A 43 -2.97 0.37 15.01
C ASP A 43 -3.90 1.57 15.24
N GLN A 44 -4.95 1.40 16.06
CA GLN A 44 -5.87 2.47 16.42
C GLN A 44 -5.20 3.55 17.26
N ALA A 45 -4.40 3.17 18.27
CA ALA A 45 -3.68 4.12 19.11
C ALA A 45 -2.69 4.98 18.30
N ILE A 46 -1.92 4.37 17.38
CA ILE A 46 -1.03 5.10 16.48
C ILE A 46 -1.82 6.07 15.60
N ASN A 47 -2.95 5.63 15.05
CA ASN A 47 -3.80 6.48 14.21
C ASN A 47 -4.35 7.68 15.00
N ASP A 48 -4.82 7.46 16.22
CA ASP A 48 -5.31 8.53 17.10
C ASP A 48 -4.19 9.52 17.44
N ILE A 49 -2.97 9.04 17.73
CA ILE A 49 -1.78 9.89 17.95
C ILE A 49 -1.45 10.71 16.69
N CYS A 50 -1.47 10.09 15.50
CA CYS A 50 -1.25 10.80 14.24
C CYS A 50 -2.27 11.93 14.03
N ILE A 51 -3.54 11.67 14.33
CA ILE A 51 -4.63 12.66 14.25
C ILE A 51 -4.42 13.77 15.28
N LEU A 52 -4.14 13.43 16.54
CA LEU A 52 -3.93 14.38 17.63
C LEU A 52 -2.74 15.31 17.37
N LEU A 53 -1.65 14.78 16.82
CA LEU A 53 -0.42 15.53 16.52
C LEU A 53 -0.39 16.11 15.10
N GLN A 54 -1.42 15.87 14.30
CA GLN A 54 -1.50 16.27 12.89
C GLN A 54 -0.27 15.88 12.06
N CYS A 55 0.22 14.66 12.25
CA CYS A 55 1.41 14.15 11.59
C CYS A 55 1.16 12.77 10.97
N SER A 56 2.05 12.32 10.08
CA SER A 56 1.98 10.97 9.52
C SER A 56 2.69 9.96 10.42
N ARG A 57 2.42 8.66 10.22
CA ARG A 57 3.15 7.59 10.93
C ARG A 57 4.67 7.66 10.72
N HIS A 58 5.12 8.15 9.56
CA HIS A 58 6.54 8.38 9.28
C HIS A 58 7.15 9.43 10.20
N ASN A 59 6.42 10.50 10.54
CA ASN A 59 6.88 11.51 11.50
C ASN A 59 7.01 10.95 12.92
N LEU A 60 6.39 9.81 13.21
CA LEU A 60 6.49 9.10 14.49
C LEU A 60 7.58 8.02 14.48
N ASN A 61 8.38 7.93 13.40
CA ASN A 61 9.30 6.81 13.14
C ASN A 61 8.63 5.42 13.14
N VAL A 62 7.30 5.37 12.98
CA VAL A 62 6.56 4.12 12.88
C VAL A 62 6.37 3.75 11.42
N VAL A 63 7.23 2.86 10.92
CA VAL A 63 7.29 2.52 9.49
C VAL A 63 7.03 1.04 9.31
N SER A 64 6.12 0.69 8.38
CA SER A 64 5.94 -0.70 7.99
C SER A 64 6.99 -1.07 6.96
N VAL A 65 7.72 -2.16 7.18
CA VAL A 65 8.65 -2.72 6.20
C VAL A 65 7.85 -3.49 5.16
N GLY A 66 7.15 -2.77 4.28
CA GLY A 66 6.53 -3.33 3.09
C GLY A 66 7.47 -3.12 1.91
N ASN A 67 7.89 -4.20 1.26
CA ASN A 67 8.69 -4.11 0.05
C ASN A 67 7.77 -3.97 -1.16
N GLY A 68 7.63 -2.75 -1.67
CA GLY A 68 7.03 -2.54 -2.98
C GLY A 68 8.01 -2.89 -4.08
N LEU A 69 7.50 -3.27 -5.25
CA LEU A 69 8.29 -3.49 -6.45
C LEU A 69 7.87 -2.49 -7.52
N VAL A 70 8.84 -2.04 -8.31
CA VAL A 70 8.66 -1.18 -9.46
C VAL A 70 9.46 -1.69 -10.64
N MET A 71 8.85 -1.65 -11.83
CA MET A 71 9.52 -1.87 -13.11
C MET A 71 8.90 -0.98 -14.19
N GLY A 72 9.58 -0.87 -15.33
CA GLY A 72 9.07 -0.18 -16.50
C GLY A 72 9.88 1.05 -16.90
N TRP A 73 9.27 1.95 -17.65
CA TRP A 73 9.94 3.11 -18.25
C TRP A 73 10.12 4.25 -17.24
N LEU A 74 11.03 4.04 -16.28
CA LEU A 74 11.27 4.93 -15.15
C LEU A 74 12.77 5.04 -14.87
N ARG A 75 13.20 6.24 -14.46
CA ARG A 75 14.51 6.50 -13.90
C ARG A 75 14.37 7.44 -12.70
N PHE A 76 15.12 7.19 -11.64
CA PHE A 76 15.16 8.06 -10.46
C PHE A 76 16.49 7.94 -9.72
N LEU A 77 16.74 8.86 -8.78
CA LEU A 77 17.88 8.85 -7.87
C LEU A 77 17.41 8.68 -6.43
N GLU A 78 18.09 7.84 -5.67
CA GLU A 78 17.87 7.67 -4.22
C GLU A 78 19.24 7.73 -3.55
N ALA A 79 19.43 8.66 -2.59
CA ALA A 79 20.68 8.84 -1.86
C ALA A 79 21.97 8.83 -2.73
N GLY A 80 21.89 9.39 -3.95
CA GLY A 80 22.99 9.42 -4.93
C GLY A 80 23.13 8.17 -5.81
N ARG A 81 22.40 7.08 -5.53
CA ARG A 81 22.32 5.90 -6.39
C ARG A 81 21.30 6.11 -7.49
N LYS A 82 21.73 5.88 -8.73
CA LYS A 82 20.86 5.97 -9.92
C LYS A 82 20.18 4.64 -10.19
N PHE A 83 18.85 4.68 -10.28
CA PHE A 83 18.00 3.57 -10.71
C PHE A 83 17.52 3.88 -12.13
N ASP A 84 17.97 3.09 -13.10
CA ASP A 84 17.70 3.33 -14.51
C ASP A 84 17.02 2.12 -15.15
N CYS A 85 15.69 2.08 -15.07
CA CYS A 85 14.86 1.04 -15.66
C CYS A 85 14.61 1.29 -17.16
N MET A 86 15.06 2.43 -17.72
CA MET A 86 14.79 2.80 -19.11
C MET A 86 15.49 1.89 -20.13
N ASN A 87 16.69 1.40 -19.80
CA ASN A 87 17.46 0.50 -20.67
C ASN A 87 16.98 -0.95 -20.58
N CYS A 88 16.33 -1.31 -19.47
CA CYS A 88 15.75 -2.64 -19.27
C CYS A 88 14.44 -2.49 -18.47
N PRO A 89 13.31 -2.19 -19.15
CA PRO A 89 12.03 -1.93 -18.47
C PRO A 89 11.44 -3.13 -17.74
N SER A 90 11.99 -4.33 -17.97
CA SER A 90 11.64 -5.56 -17.25
C SER A 90 12.46 -5.74 -15.97
N ASN A 91 13.48 -4.90 -15.72
CA ASN A 91 14.26 -4.99 -14.49
C ASN A 91 13.42 -4.53 -13.30
N VAL A 92 13.36 -5.38 -12.29
CA VAL A 92 12.55 -5.16 -11.10
C VAL A 92 13.40 -4.53 -10.01
N HIS A 93 12.92 -3.44 -9.45
CA HIS A 93 13.57 -2.75 -8.34
C HIS A 93 12.63 -2.68 -7.15
N LEU A 94 13.20 -2.67 -5.95
CA LEU A 94 12.46 -2.33 -4.75
C LEU A 94 12.10 -0.85 -4.79
N ILE A 95 10.88 -0.53 -4.38
CA ILE A 95 10.50 0.86 -4.16
C ILE A 95 11.23 1.34 -2.88
N PRO A 96 11.95 2.47 -2.95
CA PRO A 96 12.60 3.10 -1.80
C PRO A 96 11.70 3.21 -0.57
N VAL A 97 12.23 2.86 0.60
CA VAL A 97 11.51 3.04 1.88
C VAL A 97 11.38 4.53 2.21
N HIS A 98 12.38 5.33 1.90
CA HIS A 98 12.36 6.78 2.09
C HIS A 98 11.99 7.47 0.78
N VAL A 99 10.71 7.41 0.42
CA VAL A 99 10.20 7.99 -0.84
C VAL A 99 10.49 9.50 -0.93
N ASP A 100 10.55 10.21 0.20
CA ASP A 100 10.91 11.64 0.27
C ASP A 100 12.36 11.94 -0.18
N GLU A 101 13.25 10.94 -0.16
CA GLU A 101 14.64 11.08 -0.62
C GLU A 101 14.79 10.83 -2.13
N VAL A 102 13.73 10.36 -2.79
CA VAL A 102 13.74 10.08 -4.23
C VAL A 102 13.70 11.39 -5.01
N LYS A 103 14.67 11.57 -5.90
CA LYS A 103 14.85 12.77 -6.73
C LYS A 103 14.96 12.40 -8.21
N ASP A 104 14.83 13.41 -9.07
CA ASP A 104 15.02 13.31 -10.52
C ASP A 104 14.24 12.16 -11.18
N ILE A 105 12.95 12.07 -10.84
CA ILE A 105 12.03 11.11 -11.46
C ILE A 105 11.82 11.50 -12.92
N VAL A 106 12.30 10.66 -13.83
CA VAL A 106 12.15 10.81 -15.28
C VAL A 106 11.43 9.58 -15.84
N SER A 107 10.39 9.81 -16.64
CA SER A 107 9.62 8.73 -17.25
C SER A 107 9.12 9.10 -18.65
N VAL A 108 9.01 8.09 -19.50
CA VAL A 108 8.35 8.17 -20.82
C VAL A 108 7.16 7.22 -20.93
N ALA A 109 6.69 6.70 -19.79
CA ALA A 109 5.57 5.79 -19.71
C ALA A 109 4.26 6.49 -20.07
N LYS A 110 3.35 5.74 -20.71
CA LYS A 110 2.00 6.23 -21.05
C LYS A 110 1.04 6.17 -19.87
N TYR A 111 1.26 5.22 -18.95
CA TYR A 111 0.43 4.99 -17.78
C TYR A 111 1.20 4.20 -16.71
N ILE A 112 0.64 4.18 -15.50
CA ILE A 112 1.11 3.36 -14.38
C ILE A 112 0.07 2.28 -14.11
N LEU A 113 0.51 1.01 -14.05
CA LEU A 113 -0.30 -0.14 -13.70
C LEU A 113 0.02 -0.58 -12.28
N VAL A 114 -0.98 -0.51 -11.40
CA VAL A 114 -0.86 -0.97 -10.01
C VAL A 114 -1.34 -2.42 -9.93
N VAL A 115 -0.48 -3.31 -9.43
CA VAL A 115 -0.76 -4.74 -9.29
C VAL A 115 -0.75 -5.10 -7.81
N GLU A 116 -1.83 -5.67 -7.30
CA GLU A 116 -1.93 -6.03 -5.88
C GLU A 116 -1.00 -7.21 -5.54
N LYS A 117 -1.08 -8.31 -6.30
CA LYS A 117 -0.33 -9.53 -6.00
C LYS A 117 1.04 -9.57 -6.66
N GLU A 118 2.08 -9.74 -5.85
CA GLU A 118 3.47 -9.86 -6.33
C GLU A 118 3.67 -10.96 -7.37
N SER A 119 3.01 -12.11 -7.24
CA SER A 119 3.13 -13.20 -8.23
C SER A 119 2.66 -12.79 -9.62
N VAL A 120 1.66 -11.91 -9.72
CA VAL A 120 1.18 -11.35 -10.99
C VAL A 120 2.19 -10.35 -11.54
N PHE A 121 2.76 -9.52 -10.67
CA PHE A 121 3.82 -8.59 -11.04
C PHE A 121 5.03 -9.32 -11.67
N GLN A 122 5.52 -10.37 -11.01
CA GLN A 122 6.63 -11.19 -11.51
C GLN A 122 6.30 -11.84 -12.85
N ARG A 123 5.05 -12.27 -13.04
CA ARG A 123 4.60 -12.81 -14.33
C ARG A 123 4.67 -11.76 -15.44
N LEU A 124 4.19 -10.54 -15.18
CA LEU A 124 4.27 -9.43 -16.13
C LEU A 124 5.71 -9.04 -16.46
N ALA A 125 6.62 -9.15 -15.49
CA ALA A 125 8.05 -8.90 -15.69
C ALA A 125 8.66 -9.92 -16.66
N ASN A 126 8.39 -11.21 -16.42
CA ASN A 126 8.85 -12.32 -17.28
C ASN A 126 8.31 -12.21 -18.71
N ASP A 127 7.05 -11.81 -18.86
CA ASP A 127 6.40 -11.61 -20.16
C ASP A 127 6.80 -10.27 -20.83
N ARG A 128 7.72 -9.50 -20.21
CA ARG A 128 8.23 -8.21 -20.69
C ARG A 128 7.13 -7.20 -21.01
N PHE A 129 6.07 -7.19 -20.20
CA PHE A 129 4.85 -6.41 -20.44
C PHE A 129 5.13 -4.90 -20.66
N CYS A 130 6.04 -4.33 -19.87
CA CYS A 130 6.44 -2.92 -19.97
C CYS A 130 7.04 -2.55 -21.33
N ASN A 131 7.70 -3.48 -22.02
CA ASN A 131 8.33 -3.22 -23.31
C ASN A 131 7.25 -3.05 -24.40
N ALA A 132 6.25 -3.91 -24.41
CA ALA A 132 5.17 -3.86 -25.38
C ALA A 132 4.22 -2.67 -25.13
N ASN A 133 3.96 -2.34 -23.86
CA ASN A 133 2.92 -1.38 -23.50
C ASN A 133 3.43 0.01 -23.11
N ARG A 134 4.75 0.19 -22.99
CA ARG A 134 5.41 1.44 -22.59
C ARG A 134 4.80 2.02 -21.31
N CYS A 135 4.80 1.23 -20.24
CA CYS A 135 4.21 1.59 -18.95
C CYS A 135 5.20 1.42 -17.79
N ILE A 136 4.78 1.89 -16.62
CA ILE A 136 5.36 1.53 -15.32
C ILE A 136 4.41 0.55 -14.66
N VAL A 137 4.95 -0.50 -14.04
CA VAL A 137 4.18 -1.40 -13.19
C VAL A 137 4.72 -1.29 -11.78
N ILE A 138 3.83 -1.15 -10.81
CA ILE A 138 4.16 -1.11 -9.38
C ILE A 138 3.31 -2.12 -8.61
N THR A 139 3.86 -2.68 -7.55
CA THR A 139 3.05 -3.34 -6.52
C THR A 139 2.58 -2.35 -5.47
N GLN A 140 1.51 -2.71 -4.76
CA GLN A 140 1.06 -1.90 -3.62
C GLN A 140 2.13 -1.86 -2.53
N MET A 141 2.36 -0.66 -2.02
CA MET A 141 3.01 -0.43 -0.73
C MET A 141 2.01 0.12 0.25
N ALA A 142 2.09 -0.36 1.49
CA ALA A 142 1.45 0.32 2.62
C ALA A 142 2.35 1.49 3.05
N TYR A 143 2.33 2.58 2.29
CA TYR A 143 3.08 3.80 2.60
C TYR A 143 2.11 4.93 2.99
N ASP A 144 2.43 5.65 4.06
CA ASP A 144 1.66 6.83 4.48
C ASP A 144 2.22 8.07 3.79
N ALA A 145 1.61 8.47 2.68
CA ALA A 145 1.98 9.70 1.99
C ALA A 145 1.14 10.89 2.46
N LYS A 146 1.70 12.11 2.36
CA LYS A 146 0.97 13.38 2.53
C LYS A 146 -0.24 13.49 1.59
N PHE A 147 -0.19 12.83 0.43
CA PHE A 147 -1.28 12.71 -0.52
C PHE A 147 -1.85 11.28 -0.48
N LEU A 148 -2.88 11.08 0.34
CA LEU A 148 -3.51 9.78 0.61
C LEU A 148 -4.40 9.23 -0.51
N ARG A 149 -4.55 9.95 -1.64
CA ARG A 149 -5.47 9.56 -2.71
C ARG A 149 -4.98 9.99 -4.09
N VAL A 150 -5.27 9.13 -5.07
CA VAL A 150 -5.14 9.43 -6.51
C VAL A 150 -6.54 9.34 -7.11
N PRO A 151 -7.31 10.45 -7.17
CA PRO A 151 -8.73 10.41 -7.58
C PRO A 151 -8.94 9.86 -9.00
N GLU A 152 -7.94 10.03 -9.87
CA GLU A 152 -7.99 9.56 -11.27
C GLU A 152 -7.66 8.08 -11.42
N ILE A 153 -7.34 7.37 -10.33
CA ILE A 153 -7.06 5.93 -10.38
C ILE A 153 -8.28 5.18 -10.90
N ARG A 154 -8.05 4.23 -11.82
CA ARG A 154 -9.11 3.41 -12.41
C ARG A 154 -8.89 1.96 -12.06
N TRP A 155 -9.95 1.29 -11.60
CA TRP A 155 -9.93 -0.15 -11.45
C TRP A 155 -10.17 -0.81 -12.80
N LEU A 156 -9.24 -1.65 -13.22
CA LEU A 156 -9.23 -2.22 -14.56
C LEU A 156 -9.89 -3.59 -14.66
N GLY A 157 -9.99 -4.34 -13.56
CA GLY A 157 -10.47 -5.71 -13.64
C GLY A 157 -10.31 -6.54 -12.39
N ALA A 158 -10.66 -7.82 -12.55
CA ALA A 158 -11.16 -8.70 -11.49
C ALA A 158 -12.55 -8.27 -10.99
N PHE A 159 -13.38 -7.77 -11.91
CA PHE A 159 -14.79 -7.53 -11.63
C PHE A 159 -15.54 -8.86 -11.49
N PRO A 160 -16.65 -8.91 -10.74
CA PRO A 160 -17.52 -10.08 -10.71
C PRO A 160 -17.98 -10.51 -12.12
N SER A 161 -18.22 -9.56 -13.01
CA SER A 161 -18.62 -9.80 -14.41
C SER A 161 -17.48 -10.33 -15.30
N ASP A 162 -16.22 -10.20 -14.89
CA ASP A 162 -15.08 -10.72 -15.65
C ASP A 162 -15.09 -12.26 -15.73
N PHE A 163 -15.74 -12.92 -14.77
CA PHE A 163 -15.93 -14.38 -14.78
C PHE A 163 -16.61 -14.84 -16.06
N GLU A 164 -17.75 -14.22 -16.41
CA GLU A 164 -18.51 -14.56 -17.61
C GLU A 164 -17.77 -14.08 -18.87
N LYS A 165 -17.24 -12.86 -18.83
CA LYS A 165 -16.58 -12.21 -19.98
C LYS A 165 -15.36 -12.99 -20.48
N TYR A 166 -14.55 -13.52 -19.57
CA TYR A 166 -13.33 -14.25 -19.91
C TYR A 166 -13.50 -15.78 -19.84
N GLY A 167 -14.72 -16.27 -19.59
CA GLY A 167 -15.02 -17.70 -19.55
C GLY A 167 -14.18 -18.45 -18.51
N LEU A 168 -14.04 -17.88 -17.32
CA LEU A 168 -13.18 -18.47 -16.29
C LEU A 168 -13.74 -19.83 -15.83
N PRO A 169 -12.88 -20.82 -15.53
CA PRO A 169 -13.36 -22.15 -15.15
C PRO A 169 -14.08 -22.14 -13.81
N GLN A 170 -15.18 -22.88 -13.70
CA GLN A 170 -16.03 -22.90 -12.50
C GLN A 170 -15.29 -23.43 -11.26
N GLN A 171 -14.30 -24.31 -11.43
CA GLN A 171 -13.46 -24.80 -10.33
C GLN A 171 -12.59 -23.71 -9.67
N CYS A 172 -12.41 -22.56 -10.32
CA CYS A 172 -11.72 -21.42 -9.74
C CYS A 172 -12.63 -20.55 -8.88
N LEU A 173 -13.95 -20.78 -8.89
CA LEU A 173 -14.90 -20.02 -8.09
C LEU A 173 -14.93 -20.52 -6.65
N LEU A 174 -14.80 -19.57 -5.74
CA LEU A 174 -15.02 -19.80 -4.32
C LEU A 174 -16.34 -19.13 -3.93
N PRO A 175 -17.25 -19.83 -3.23
CA PRO A 175 -18.49 -19.22 -2.77
C PRO A 175 -18.20 -18.14 -1.72
N LEU A 176 -18.94 -17.04 -1.78
CA LEU A 176 -18.85 -15.96 -0.79
C LEU A 176 -19.24 -16.48 0.60
N THR A 177 -18.38 -16.23 1.58
CA THR A 177 -18.66 -16.54 2.98
C THR A 177 -19.68 -15.55 3.56
N PRO A 178 -20.35 -15.88 4.68
CA PRO A 178 -21.20 -14.92 5.39
C PRO A 178 -20.45 -13.62 5.78
N GLU A 179 -19.15 -13.72 6.06
CA GLU A 179 -18.31 -12.57 6.36
C GLU A 179 -18.10 -11.67 5.13
N ASP A 180 -17.85 -12.26 3.96
CA ASP A 180 -17.70 -11.50 2.72
C ASP A 180 -18.97 -10.73 2.36
N LYS A 181 -20.13 -11.36 2.58
CA LYS A 181 -21.44 -10.72 2.37
C LYS A 181 -21.62 -9.50 3.29
N ARG A 182 -21.38 -9.65 4.59
CA ARG A 182 -21.45 -8.54 5.55
C ARG A 182 -20.50 -7.40 5.21
N ARG A 183 -19.28 -7.71 4.78
CA ARG A 183 -18.30 -6.70 4.32
C ARG A 183 -18.81 -5.95 3.09
N THR A 184 -19.38 -6.67 2.13
CA THR A 184 -19.93 -6.08 0.90
C THR A 184 -21.09 -5.14 1.23
N GLU A 185 -22.03 -5.57 2.07
CA GLU A 185 -23.14 -4.75 2.56
C GLU A 185 -22.63 -3.48 3.26
N THR A 186 -21.62 -3.60 4.11
CA THR A 186 -20.99 -2.46 4.80
C THR A 186 -20.32 -1.50 3.81
N MET A 187 -19.69 -2.02 2.75
CA MET A 187 -19.08 -1.18 1.71
C MET A 187 -20.13 -0.37 0.95
N LEU A 188 -21.30 -0.94 0.65
CA LEU A 188 -22.42 -0.26 -0.06
C LEU A 188 -23.03 0.93 0.70
N LEU A 189 -22.75 1.04 2.01
CA LEU A 189 -23.18 2.14 2.87
C LEU A 189 -22.21 3.34 2.87
N ARG A 190 -21.02 3.20 2.27
CA ARG A 190 -20.01 4.28 2.28
C ARG A 190 -20.49 5.49 1.46
N CYS A 191 -20.30 6.69 2.02
CA CYS A 191 -20.84 7.93 1.48
C CYS A 191 -20.34 8.27 0.06
N TYR A 192 -19.08 7.95 -0.27
CA TYR A 192 -18.49 8.24 -1.58
C TYR A 192 -19.07 7.35 -2.70
N LEU A 193 -19.57 6.14 -2.38
CA LEU A 193 -20.28 5.32 -3.37
C LEU A 193 -21.62 5.94 -3.77
N GLN A 194 -22.24 6.71 -2.89
CA GLN A 194 -23.52 7.37 -3.19
C GLN A 194 -23.33 8.69 -3.95
N ARG A 195 -22.23 9.41 -3.69
CA ARG A 195 -22.04 10.78 -4.18
C ARG A 195 -21.04 10.90 -5.33
N GLU A 196 -19.98 10.10 -5.32
CA GLU A 196 -18.85 10.26 -6.25
C GLU A 196 -18.86 9.20 -7.36
N VAL A 197 -19.21 7.96 -7.02
CA VAL A 197 -19.13 6.81 -7.96
C VAL A 197 -20.35 5.88 -7.88
N PRO A 198 -21.57 6.37 -8.18
CA PRO A 198 -22.81 5.60 -8.07
C PRO A 198 -22.84 4.34 -8.93
N GLN A 199 -22.07 4.29 -10.02
CA GLN A 199 -21.95 3.14 -10.92
C GLN A 199 -21.24 1.91 -10.30
N TRP A 200 -20.69 2.05 -9.09
CA TRP A 200 -20.02 0.96 -8.36
C TRP A 200 -20.93 0.25 -7.36
N ARG A 201 -22.19 0.67 -7.24
CA ARG A 201 -23.24 -0.05 -6.52
C ARG A 201 -23.83 -1.15 -7.38
#